data_AF-A0A957XQC4-F1
#
_entry.id   AF-A0A957XQC4-F1
#
_cell.length_a   1.000
_cell.length_b   1.000
_cell.length_c   1.000
_cell.angle_alpha   90.00
_cell.angle_beta   90.00
_cell.angle_gamma   90.00
#
_symmetry.space_group_name_H-M   'P 1'
#
loop_
_entity.id
_entity.type
_entity.pdbx_description
1 polymer ?
#
loop_
_entity_poly.entity_id
_entity_poly.type
_entity_poly.pdbx_seq_one_letter_code
_entity_poly.pdbx_strand_id
1 'polypeptide(L)'
;MQILLEKGKKQKTLTQNEILNILPDGGLDIEATDAIIQQLVDNGIEVLEEPDADTEVLADVDEPDDAQLKEVEEELDEEEFSSAGVLEISSVELTNDPVRMYLREIGQVNLLTAADEVSLAKRIQRGMDARDKLDGEDPLSEDDVAELKKQDIDGRIAKRCLAEANLRLVVSVAKRYIGRGMNFLDLIQEGNIGLLRAVEKFDHQRGYKFSTYATWWIRQAISRAIADQARTIRIPVHMVETINKLARVQRRLLQELGRDPGAKEIALEMDMLSEEDLDAIQLSEKNETPLDPAIERRWRRCATKVRRIMRIAQEPMSLETPIGTEENSYLGDFIEDETVTGPVDAASKQLLKEQLHEILSQLSDRERKVLEMRFGLNDGQGRTLEEVGSEFGVTRERIRQIEAKALRKLRHPIRSRKLRDYLG
;
A
#
# COMPACT_ATOMS: atom_id res chain seq x y z
N MET A 1 8.19 32.01 8.00
CA MET A 1 9.29 31.86 8.99
C MET A 1 9.12 32.72 10.25
N GLN A 2 9.00 34.06 10.16
CA GLN A 2 8.79 34.92 11.36
C GLN A 2 7.53 34.56 12.16
N ILE A 3 6.44 34.20 11.47
CA ILE A 3 5.17 33.77 12.10
C ILE A 3 5.36 32.46 12.91
N LEU A 4 6.11 31.49 12.37
CA LEU A 4 6.42 30.22 13.05
C LEU A 4 7.28 30.44 14.31
N LEU A 5 8.28 31.32 14.23
CA LEU A 5 9.13 31.67 15.37
C LEU A 5 8.37 32.44 16.47
N GLU A 6 7.44 33.32 16.11
CA GLU A 6 6.60 34.02 17.09
C GLU A 6 5.58 33.09 17.76
N LYS A 7 4.97 32.17 17.00
CA LYS A 7 4.03 31.17 17.52
C LYS A 7 4.76 30.16 18.42
N GLY A 8 5.91 29.66 17.96
CA GLY A 8 6.76 28.73 18.73
C GLY A 8 7.35 29.32 20.00
N LYS A 9 7.70 30.62 20.02
CA LYS A 9 8.13 31.30 21.26
C LYS A 9 7.01 31.43 22.30
N LYS A 10 5.75 31.48 21.88
CA LYS A 10 4.59 31.57 22.79
C LYS A 10 4.18 30.21 23.35
N GLN A 11 4.20 29.17 22.53
CA GLN A 11 3.66 27.85 22.88
C GLN A 11 4.74 26.81 23.27
N LYS A 12 6.03 27.09 23.02
CA LYS A 12 7.19 26.19 23.21
C LYS A 12 7.15 24.85 22.47
N THR A 13 5.99 24.49 21.94
CA THR A 13 5.71 23.30 21.14
C THR A 13 5.04 23.74 19.84
N LEU A 14 5.37 23.08 18.73
CA LEU A 14 4.71 23.28 17.43
C LEU A 14 4.52 21.92 16.76
N THR A 15 3.41 21.69 16.07
CA THR A 15 3.20 20.41 15.37
C THR A 15 3.65 20.48 13.91
N GLN A 16 4.04 19.35 13.33
CA GLN A 16 4.53 19.29 11.94
C GLN A 16 3.45 19.77 10.93
N ASN A 17 2.17 19.47 11.22
CA ASN A 17 1.03 19.97 10.45
C ASN A 17 0.89 21.49 10.53
N GLU A 18 1.14 22.11 11.70
CA GLU A 18 1.14 23.57 11.83
C GLU A 18 2.28 24.23 11.05
N ILE A 19 3.44 23.58 10.96
CA ILE A 19 4.56 24.06 10.14
C ILE A 19 4.18 24.05 8.66
N LEU A 20 3.62 22.94 8.19
CA LEU A 20 3.19 22.77 6.79
C LEU A 20 2.04 23.71 6.41
N ASN A 21 1.09 23.96 7.32
CA ASN A 21 -0.06 24.84 7.09
C ASN A 21 0.32 26.33 6.98
N ILE A 22 1.43 26.76 7.60
CA ILE A 22 1.89 28.16 7.60
C ILE A 22 2.86 28.44 6.44
N LEU A 23 3.40 27.39 5.80
CA LEU A 23 4.31 27.54 4.67
C LEU A 23 3.50 27.71 3.37
N PRO A 24 3.62 28.85 2.68
CA PRO A 24 2.98 29.03 1.38
C PRO A 24 3.70 28.15 0.36
N ASP A 25 2.89 27.41 -0.41
CA ASP A 25 3.27 26.53 -1.51
C ASP A 25 3.94 25.21 -1.10
N GLY A 26 3.19 24.11 -1.32
CA GLY A 26 3.63 22.73 -1.17
C GLY A 26 4.74 22.35 -2.15
N GLY A 27 5.98 22.63 -1.77
CA GLY A 27 7.16 22.32 -2.57
C GLY A 27 8.47 22.67 -1.89
N LEU A 28 8.61 22.38 -0.60
CA LEU A 28 9.94 22.29 -0.01
C LEU A 28 10.42 20.84 -0.16
N ASP A 29 11.61 20.68 -0.73
CA ASP A 29 12.36 19.42 -0.65
C ASP A 29 12.39 18.94 0.80
N ILE A 30 12.43 17.62 1.01
CA ILE A 30 12.58 17.00 2.33
C ILE A 30 13.75 17.65 3.10
N GLU A 31 14.83 18.00 2.39
CA GLU A 31 15.99 18.68 2.96
C GLU A 31 15.68 20.10 3.50
N ALA A 32 14.79 20.84 2.84
CA ALA A 32 14.43 22.20 3.26
C ALA A 32 13.42 22.19 4.41
N THR A 33 12.54 21.19 4.48
CA THR A 33 11.71 20.96 5.68
C THR A 33 12.55 20.55 6.87
N ASP A 34 13.54 19.67 6.67
CA ASP A 34 14.47 19.25 7.71
C ASP A 34 15.30 20.42 8.23
N ALA A 35 15.77 21.30 7.33
CA ALA A 35 16.50 22.52 7.72
C ALA A 35 15.65 23.47 8.58
N ILE A 36 14.35 23.60 8.30
CA ILE A 36 13.43 24.43 9.09
C ILE A 36 13.17 23.79 10.46
N ILE A 37 12.97 22.46 10.50
CA ILE A 37 12.80 21.71 11.76
C ILE A 37 14.04 21.85 12.62
N GLN A 38 15.23 21.67 12.04
CA GLN A 38 16.52 21.86 12.73
C GLN A 38 16.64 23.27 13.32
N GLN A 39 16.28 24.31 12.55
CA GLN A 39 16.28 25.69 13.03
C GLN A 39 15.25 25.95 14.15
N LEU A 40 14.09 25.30 14.14
CA LEU A 40 13.10 25.42 15.21
C LEU A 40 13.60 24.75 16.50
N VAL A 41 14.23 23.58 16.37
CA VAL A 41 14.88 22.87 17.49
C VAL A 41 16.03 23.68 18.07
N ASP A 42 16.88 24.28 17.23
CA ASP A 42 17.99 25.15 17.65
C ASP A 42 17.49 26.40 18.40
N ASN A 43 16.27 26.85 18.11
CA ASN A 43 15.60 27.95 18.81
C ASN A 43 14.81 27.50 20.06
N GLY A 44 14.94 26.23 20.47
CA GLY A 44 14.32 25.67 21.67
C GLY A 44 12.81 25.44 21.57
N ILE A 45 12.30 25.26 20.34
CA ILE A 45 10.91 24.90 20.07
C ILE A 45 10.85 23.39 19.82
N GLU A 46 10.10 22.67 20.64
CA GLU A 46 9.91 21.22 20.50
C GLU A 46 8.89 20.95 19.39
N VAL A 47 9.33 20.29 18.31
CA VAL A 47 8.43 19.90 17.22
C VAL A 47 7.84 18.55 17.58
N LEU A 48 6.53 18.53 17.83
CA LEU A 48 5.79 17.31 18.11
C LEU A 48 5.19 16.82 16.79
N GLU A 49 5.53 15.60 16.38
CA GLU A 49 4.76 14.91 15.34
C GLU A 49 3.45 14.46 15.99
N GLU A 50 2.32 15.00 15.51
CA GLU A 50 1.01 14.48 15.93
C GLU A 50 0.95 12.99 15.58
N PRO A 51 0.39 12.14 16.47
CA PRO A 51 -0.02 10.82 16.03
C PRO A 51 -0.97 10.99 14.85
N ASP A 52 -0.80 10.18 13.80
CA ASP A 52 -1.70 10.17 12.64
C ASP A 52 -3.13 9.74 13.07
N ALA A 53 -3.88 10.65 13.69
CA ALA A 53 -5.25 10.44 14.21
C ALA A 53 -6.20 9.94 13.11
N ASP A 54 -5.88 10.33 11.88
CA ASP A 54 -6.60 10.01 10.65
C ASP A 54 -6.50 8.54 10.18
N THR A 55 -5.69 7.71 10.83
CA THR A 55 -5.43 6.33 10.37
C THR A 55 -6.39 5.29 10.97
N GLU A 56 -7.23 5.67 11.93
CA GLU A 56 -8.14 4.73 12.62
C GLU A 56 -9.44 4.45 11.86
N VAL A 57 -9.68 5.14 10.73
CA VAL A 57 -10.95 5.02 10.00
C VAL A 57 -11.04 3.75 9.15
N LEU A 58 -9.92 3.06 8.89
CA LEU A 58 -9.84 1.93 7.95
C LEU A 58 -10.70 0.70 8.30
N ALA A 59 -11.35 0.65 9.46
CA ALA A 59 -12.30 -0.42 9.77
C ALA A 59 -13.43 -0.47 8.72
N ASP A 60 -13.80 -1.68 8.26
CA ASP A 60 -14.92 -1.94 7.34
C ASP A 60 -16.28 -1.68 8.03
N VAL A 61 -16.49 -0.46 8.52
CA VAL A 61 -17.74 0.00 9.09
C VAL A 61 -18.53 0.68 7.98
N ASP A 62 -19.76 0.21 7.74
CA ASP A 62 -20.62 0.72 6.66
C ASP A 62 -21.29 2.07 6.98
N GLU A 63 -21.34 2.47 8.26
CA GLU A 63 -21.84 3.78 8.72
C GLU A 63 -21.19 4.22 10.04
N PRO A 64 -20.83 5.52 10.20
CA PRO A 64 -20.28 6.01 11.45
C PRO A 64 -21.31 5.95 12.58
N ASP A 65 -20.84 5.61 13.79
CA ASP A 65 -21.64 5.73 15.00
C ASP A 65 -21.66 7.16 15.56
N ASP A 66 -22.53 7.42 16.53
CA ASP A 66 -22.67 8.75 17.15
C ASP A 66 -21.43 9.17 17.97
N ALA A 67 -20.56 8.24 18.36
CA ALA A 67 -19.32 8.57 19.06
C ALA A 67 -18.28 9.11 18.08
N GLN A 68 -18.13 8.44 16.93
CA GLN A 68 -17.26 8.87 15.82
C GLN A 68 -17.71 10.22 15.24
N LEU A 69 -19.02 10.45 15.11
CA LEU A 69 -19.52 11.74 14.62
C LEU A 69 -19.23 12.88 15.58
N LYS A 70 -19.27 12.65 16.89
CA LYS A 70 -18.90 13.67 17.89
C LYS A 70 -17.42 13.99 17.86
N GLU A 71 -16.56 12.99 17.72
CA GLU A 71 -15.12 13.20 17.58
C GLU A 71 -14.81 14.06 16.34
N VAL A 72 -15.44 13.77 15.20
CA VAL A 72 -15.31 14.60 14.00
C VAL A 72 -15.87 16.01 14.21
N GLU A 73 -16.96 16.17 14.95
CA GLU A 73 -17.55 17.48 15.25
C GLU A 73 -16.60 18.34 16.11
N GLU A 74 -16.01 17.75 17.16
CA GLU A 74 -15.01 18.39 18.01
C GLU A 74 -13.77 18.82 17.20
N GLU A 75 -13.26 17.97 16.32
CA GLU A 75 -12.13 18.31 15.43
C GLU A 75 -12.45 19.45 14.45
N LEU A 76 -13.65 19.46 13.86
CA LEU A 76 -14.06 20.51 12.92
C LEU A 76 -14.23 21.86 13.61
N ASP A 77 -14.74 21.86 14.85
CA ASP A 77 -14.90 23.07 15.66
C ASP A 77 -13.54 23.66 16.08
N GLU A 78 -12.53 22.82 16.35
CA GLU A 78 -11.15 23.26 16.59
C GLU A 78 -10.51 23.87 15.32
N GLU A 79 -10.82 23.33 14.14
CA GLU A 79 -10.26 23.79 12.87
C GLU A 79 -10.95 25.00 12.26
N GLU A 80 -12.21 25.32 12.59
CA GLU A 80 -12.87 26.56 12.14
C GLU A 80 -12.06 27.81 12.53
N PHE A 81 -11.27 27.74 13.61
CA PHE A 81 -10.32 28.79 14.03
C PHE A 81 -9.10 28.97 13.10
N SER A 82 -8.81 28.00 12.22
CA SER A 82 -7.69 27.99 11.26
C SER A 82 -8.09 28.27 9.81
N SER A 83 -9.40 28.31 9.53
CA SER A 83 -10.01 28.31 8.19
C SER A 83 -9.68 29.51 7.28
N ALA A 84 -8.92 30.49 7.76
CA ALA A 84 -8.35 31.57 6.94
C ALA A 84 -7.43 31.06 5.80
N GLY A 85 -6.86 29.85 5.94
CA GLY A 85 -5.87 29.29 5.00
C GLY A 85 -6.40 28.75 3.66
N VAL A 86 -7.72 28.69 3.44
CA VAL A 86 -8.26 28.23 2.13
C VAL A 86 -8.17 29.33 1.06
N LEU A 87 -8.15 30.61 1.45
CA LEU A 87 -8.13 31.74 0.52
C LEU A 87 -6.72 32.11 0.02
N GLU A 88 -5.66 31.64 0.67
CA GLU A 88 -4.27 32.01 0.35
C GLU A 88 -3.65 31.30 -0.86
N ILE A 89 -4.28 30.24 -1.38
CA ILE A 89 -3.78 29.53 -2.59
C ILE A 89 -4.11 30.30 -3.89
N SER A 90 -4.98 31.31 -3.80
CA SER A 90 -5.55 31.99 -4.98
C SER A 90 -4.72 33.15 -5.55
N SER A 91 -3.64 33.58 -4.87
CA SER A 91 -3.03 34.90 -5.11
C SER A 91 -1.68 34.92 -5.85
N VAL A 92 -1.27 33.85 -6.55
CA VAL A 92 -0.03 33.87 -7.38
C VAL A 92 -0.33 33.63 -8.87
N GLU A 93 0.19 34.53 -9.70
CA GLU A 93 -0.04 34.71 -11.14
C GLU A 93 0.19 33.46 -12.04
N LEU A 94 -0.67 33.34 -13.05
CA LEU A 94 -0.52 32.63 -14.34
C LEU A 94 0.29 31.31 -14.40
N THR A 95 -0.18 30.26 -13.71
CA THR A 95 0.19 28.87 -14.03
C THR A 95 -1.02 28.04 -14.44
N ASN A 96 -0.90 27.26 -15.53
CA ASN A 96 -1.91 26.33 -16.05
C ASN A 96 -1.92 25.00 -15.25
N ASP A 97 -1.86 25.07 -13.93
CA ASP A 97 -1.91 23.88 -13.07
C ASP A 97 -3.35 23.34 -13.03
N PRO A 98 -3.60 22.07 -13.39
CA PRO A 98 -4.91 21.43 -13.28
C PRO A 98 -5.54 21.56 -11.88
N VAL A 99 -4.73 21.56 -10.82
CA VAL A 99 -5.21 21.77 -9.43
C VAL A 99 -5.82 23.16 -9.29
N ARG A 100 -5.15 24.20 -9.78
CA ARG A 100 -5.64 25.58 -9.69
C ARG A 100 -6.91 25.80 -10.52
N MET A 101 -7.01 25.16 -11.68
CA MET A 101 -8.23 25.18 -12.49
C MET A 101 -9.41 24.60 -11.71
N TYR A 102 -9.21 23.44 -11.09
CA TYR A 102 -10.22 22.78 -10.27
C TYR A 102 -10.64 23.64 -9.06
N LEU A 103 -9.68 24.21 -8.31
CA LEU A 103 -9.96 25.07 -7.15
C LEU A 103 -10.77 26.32 -7.52
N ARG A 104 -10.51 26.90 -8.70
CA ARG A 104 -11.27 28.04 -9.20
C ARG A 104 -12.72 27.67 -9.52
N GLU A 105 -12.95 26.50 -10.10
CA GLU A 105 -14.28 26.03 -10.48
C GLU A 105 -15.15 25.78 -9.24
N ILE A 106 -14.63 25.04 -8.25
CA ILE A 106 -15.36 24.75 -7.01
C ILE A 106 -15.58 26.00 -6.14
N GLY A 107 -14.73 27.03 -6.31
CA GLY A 107 -14.84 28.30 -5.60
C GLY A 107 -16.00 29.20 -6.08
N GLN A 108 -16.61 28.90 -7.24
CA GLN A 108 -17.74 29.67 -7.78
C GLN A 108 -19.08 29.32 -7.11
N VAL A 109 -19.18 28.16 -6.47
CA VAL A 109 -20.39 27.69 -5.82
C VAL A 109 -20.47 28.27 -4.40
N ASN A 110 -21.63 28.82 -4.04
CA ASN A 110 -21.86 29.40 -2.72
C ASN A 110 -22.01 28.30 -1.66
N LEU A 111 -21.56 28.60 -0.44
CA LEU A 111 -21.76 27.74 0.72
C LEU A 111 -23.25 27.68 1.09
N LEU A 112 -23.72 26.51 1.51
CA LEU A 112 -25.09 26.28 1.93
C LEU A 112 -25.27 26.62 3.41
N THR A 113 -26.49 27.01 3.78
CA THR A 113 -26.89 27.09 5.19
C THR A 113 -27.43 25.74 5.68
N ALA A 114 -27.45 25.51 7.00
CA ALA A 114 -28.03 24.30 7.58
C ALA A 114 -29.50 24.08 7.17
N ALA A 115 -30.25 25.17 6.94
CA ALA A 115 -31.63 25.07 6.44
C ALA A 115 -31.69 24.58 4.99
N ASP A 116 -30.75 25.04 4.15
CA ASP A 116 -30.64 24.63 2.76
C ASP A 116 -30.24 23.14 2.65
N GLU A 117 -29.31 22.69 3.48
CA GLU A 117 -28.89 21.28 3.58
C GLU A 117 -30.09 20.36 3.86
N VAL A 118 -30.90 20.69 4.87
CA VAL A 118 -32.10 19.92 5.21
C VAL A 118 -33.12 19.95 4.05
N SER A 119 -33.25 21.09 3.35
CA SER A 119 -34.17 21.20 2.21
C SER A 119 -33.74 20.32 1.03
N LEU A 120 -32.44 20.26 0.75
CA LEU A 120 -31.86 19.44 -0.30
C LEU A 120 -31.94 17.95 0.07
N ALA A 121 -31.62 17.59 1.32
CA ALA A 121 -31.74 16.23 1.82
C ALA A 121 -33.16 15.66 1.65
N LYS A 122 -34.19 16.46 1.98
CA LYS A 122 -35.60 16.07 1.76
C LYS A 122 -35.95 15.85 0.30
N ARG A 123 -35.41 16.66 -0.62
CA ARG A 123 -35.63 16.50 -2.07
C ARG A 123 -34.92 15.26 -2.59
N ILE A 124 -33.71 15.00 -2.11
CA ILE A 124 -32.93 13.80 -2.42
C ILE A 124 -33.69 12.54 -1.98
N GLN A 125 -34.19 12.50 -0.74
CA GLN A 125 -34.96 11.37 -0.22
C GLN A 125 -36.23 11.11 -1.06
N ARG A 126 -37.00 12.16 -1.36
CA ARG A 126 -38.19 12.04 -2.22
C ARG A 126 -37.85 11.50 -3.61
N GLY A 127 -36.73 11.93 -4.19
CA GLY A 127 -36.26 11.42 -5.48
C GLY A 127 -35.83 9.95 -5.43
N MET A 128 -35.17 9.52 -4.36
CA MET A 128 -34.82 8.11 -4.14
C MET A 128 -36.07 7.25 -3.95
N ASP A 129 -37.00 7.65 -3.09
CA ASP A 129 -38.26 6.94 -2.89
C ASP A 129 -39.08 6.85 -4.19
N ALA A 130 -39.03 7.90 -5.03
CA ALA A 130 -39.70 7.92 -6.32
C ALA A 130 -39.04 6.97 -7.33
N ARG A 131 -37.71 6.89 -7.33
CA ARG A 131 -36.95 5.96 -8.16
C ARG A 131 -37.21 4.51 -7.76
N ASP A 132 -37.20 4.20 -6.47
CA ASP A 132 -37.47 2.83 -5.98
C ASP A 132 -38.87 2.36 -6.37
N LYS A 133 -39.86 3.27 -6.36
CA LYS A 133 -41.23 2.99 -6.85
C LYS A 133 -41.29 2.77 -8.36
N LEU A 134 -40.48 3.49 -9.14
CA LEU A 134 -40.40 3.32 -10.60
C LEU A 134 -39.72 2.00 -10.99
N ASP A 135 -38.77 1.55 -10.19
CA ASP A 135 -38.03 0.29 -10.40
C ASP A 135 -38.82 -0.94 -9.87
N GLY A 136 -39.88 -0.72 -9.07
CA GLY A 136 -40.79 -1.76 -8.59
C GLY A 136 -41.69 -2.36 -9.67
N GLU A 137 -42.19 -3.58 -9.42
CA GLU A 137 -43.07 -4.31 -10.36
C GLU A 137 -44.56 -3.88 -10.30
N ASP A 138 -44.90 -2.91 -9.47
CA ASP A 138 -46.29 -2.48 -9.28
C ASP A 138 -46.83 -1.71 -10.49
N PRO A 139 -48.03 -2.04 -11.01
CA PRO A 139 -48.63 -1.31 -12.12
C PRO A 139 -49.03 0.11 -11.69
N LEU A 140 -48.28 1.10 -12.20
CA LEU A 140 -48.51 2.52 -11.97
C LEU A 140 -49.34 3.15 -13.10
N SER A 141 -50.13 4.18 -12.78
CA SER A 141 -50.82 4.99 -13.79
C SER A 141 -49.81 5.77 -14.64
N GLU A 142 -50.15 6.10 -15.90
CA GLU A 142 -49.31 6.94 -16.76
C GLU A 142 -49.01 8.31 -16.11
N ASP A 143 -49.99 8.86 -15.37
CA ASP A 143 -49.86 10.12 -14.63
C ASP A 143 -48.90 9.97 -13.43
N ASP A 144 -48.98 8.86 -12.69
CA ASP A 144 -48.12 8.59 -11.54
C ASP A 144 -46.66 8.40 -11.98
N VAL A 145 -46.45 7.71 -13.11
CA VAL A 145 -45.11 7.53 -13.70
C VAL A 145 -44.50 8.88 -14.09
N ALA A 146 -45.29 9.80 -14.65
CA ALA A 146 -44.81 11.13 -15.01
C ALA A 146 -44.42 11.96 -13.77
N GLU A 147 -45.20 11.89 -12.70
CA GLU A 147 -44.91 12.58 -11.45
C GLU A 147 -43.66 12.01 -10.75
N LEU A 148 -43.53 10.68 -10.66
CA LEU A 148 -42.37 10.02 -10.08
C LEU A 148 -41.08 10.35 -10.86
N LYS A 149 -41.14 10.39 -12.20
CA LYS A 149 -39.99 10.80 -13.02
C LYS A 149 -39.57 12.24 -12.75
N LYS A 150 -40.52 13.15 -12.53
CA LYS A 150 -40.23 14.54 -12.16
C LYS A 150 -39.55 14.61 -10.79
N GLN A 151 -40.00 13.80 -9.83
CA GLN A 151 -39.39 13.72 -8.50
C GLN A 151 -37.98 13.11 -8.53
N ASP A 152 -37.74 12.07 -9.34
CA ASP A 152 -36.39 11.50 -9.55
C ASP A 152 -35.44 12.54 -10.16
N ILE A 153 -35.87 13.29 -11.20
CA ILE A 153 -35.05 14.37 -11.79
C ILE A 153 -34.74 15.45 -10.74
N ASP A 154 -35.74 15.89 -9.97
CA ASP A 154 -35.53 16.89 -8.91
C ASP A 154 -34.55 16.41 -7.84
N GLY A 155 -34.67 15.15 -7.42
CA GLY A 155 -33.75 14.53 -6.46
C GLY A 155 -32.31 14.44 -6.99
N ARG A 156 -32.12 14.08 -8.27
CA ARG A 156 -30.80 14.06 -8.91
C ARG A 156 -30.16 15.44 -8.98
N ILE A 157 -30.95 16.48 -9.26
CA ILE A 157 -30.48 17.87 -9.26
C ILE A 157 -30.10 18.28 -7.83
N ALA A 158 -30.94 18.00 -6.84
CA ALA A 158 -30.66 18.31 -5.45
C ALA A 158 -29.39 17.61 -4.94
N LYS A 159 -29.19 16.34 -5.32
CA LYS A 159 -27.98 15.57 -5.03
C LYS A 159 -26.72 16.24 -5.60
N ARG A 160 -26.78 16.66 -6.86
CA ARG A 160 -25.68 17.39 -7.51
C ARG A 160 -25.38 18.70 -6.79
N CYS A 161 -26.41 19.49 -6.50
CA CYS A 161 -26.24 20.77 -5.80
C CYS A 161 -25.63 20.60 -4.40
N LEU A 162 -26.06 19.58 -3.63
CA LEU A 162 -25.50 19.31 -2.30
C LEU A 162 -24.03 18.87 -2.39
N ALA A 163 -23.68 18.04 -3.39
CA ALA A 163 -22.29 17.64 -3.61
C ALA A 163 -21.40 18.82 -4.04
N GLU A 164 -21.83 19.61 -5.05
CA GLU A 164 -21.05 20.73 -5.59
C GLU A 164 -20.74 21.80 -4.54
N ALA A 165 -21.70 22.13 -3.67
CA ALA A 165 -21.48 23.11 -2.61
C ALA A 165 -20.47 22.65 -1.54
N ASN A 166 -20.24 21.34 -1.44
CA ASN A 166 -19.36 20.73 -0.44
C ASN A 166 -18.03 20.23 -1.01
N LEU A 167 -17.72 20.47 -2.30
CA LEU A 167 -16.42 20.09 -2.89
C LEU A 167 -15.23 20.74 -2.20
N ARG A 168 -15.42 21.92 -1.60
CA ARG A 168 -14.38 22.64 -0.83
C ARG A 168 -14.00 21.90 0.45
N LEU A 169 -14.95 21.21 1.08
CA LEU A 169 -14.71 20.39 2.26
C LEU A 169 -13.78 19.21 1.93
N VAL A 170 -13.97 18.58 0.76
CA VAL A 170 -13.11 17.49 0.30
C VAL A 170 -11.66 17.97 0.18
N VAL A 171 -11.46 19.15 -0.41
CA VAL A 171 -10.11 19.73 -0.55
C VAL A 171 -9.49 20.02 0.81
N SER A 172 -10.23 20.58 1.79
CA SER A 172 -9.68 20.85 3.12
C SER A 172 -9.30 19.57 3.86
N VAL A 173 -10.10 18.51 3.75
CA VAL A 173 -9.78 17.20 4.35
C VAL A 173 -8.59 16.55 3.64
N ALA A 174 -8.57 16.54 2.30
CA ALA A 174 -7.53 15.89 1.51
C ALA A 174 -6.14 16.51 1.70
N LYS A 175 -6.05 17.80 2.07
CA LYS A 175 -4.77 18.46 2.36
C LYS A 175 -3.94 17.74 3.43
N ARG A 176 -4.58 17.16 4.45
CA ARG A 176 -3.88 16.41 5.52
C ARG A 176 -3.21 15.12 5.04
N TYR A 177 -3.54 14.65 3.84
CA TYR A 177 -3.06 13.39 3.26
C TYR A 177 -1.98 13.59 2.19
N ILE A 178 -1.60 14.84 1.90
CA ILE A 178 -0.53 15.15 0.95
C ILE A 178 0.78 14.52 1.44
N GLY A 179 1.56 13.95 0.51
CA GLY A 179 2.83 13.30 0.83
C GLY A 179 2.73 11.84 1.29
N ARG A 180 1.53 11.26 1.38
CA ARG A 180 1.33 9.84 1.75
C ARG A 180 1.41 8.85 0.57
N GLY A 181 2.13 9.21 -0.51
CA GLY A 181 2.37 8.34 -1.67
C GLY A 181 1.32 8.39 -2.80
N MET A 182 0.30 9.25 -2.69
CA MET A 182 -0.70 9.50 -3.74
C MET A 182 -0.69 10.98 -4.15
N ASN A 183 -0.97 11.26 -5.42
CA ASN A 183 -1.08 12.63 -5.93
C ASN A 183 -2.29 13.36 -5.31
N PHE A 184 -2.17 14.67 -5.10
CA PHE A 184 -3.22 15.47 -4.49
C PHE A 184 -4.55 15.48 -5.25
N LEU A 185 -4.50 15.48 -6.58
CA LEU A 185 -5.72 15.37 -7.40
C LEU A 185 -6.42 14.03 -7.18
N ASP A 186 -5.66 12.95 -7.09
CA ASP A 186 -6.22 11.61 -6.90
C ASP A 186 -6.85 11.49 -5.50
N LEU A 187 -6.20 12.05 -4.47
CA LEU A 187 -6.76 12.18 -3.12
C LEU A 187 -8.09 12.95 -3.13
N ILE A 188 -8.16 14.07 -3.87
CA ILE A 188 -9.41 14.84 -4.02
C ILE A 188 -10.49 14.00 -4.70
N GLN A 189 -10.16 13.25 -5.76
CA GLN A 189 -11.15 12.45 -6.47
C GLN A 189 -11.70 11.32 -5.60
N GLU A 190 -10.84 10.63 -4.85
CA GLU A 190 -11.26 9.59 -3.92
C GLU A 190 -12.10 10.18 -2.77
N GLY A 191 -11.73 11.36 -2.28
CA GLY A 191 -12.54 12.12 -1.33
C GLY A 191 -13.90 12.55 -1.90
N ASN A 192 -13.98 12.93 -3.18
CA ASN A 192 -15.24 13.24 -3.86
C ASN A 192 -16.16 12.01 -3.95
N ILE A 193 -15.58 10.82 -4.15
CA ILE A 193 -16.34 9.55 -4.10
C ILE A 193 -16.90 9.33 -2.69
N GLY A 194 -16.10 9.58 -1.65
CA GLY A 194 -16.56 9.57 -0.25
C GLY A 194 -17.70 10.55 0.01
N LEU A 195 -17.56 11.80 -0.44
CA LEU A 195 -18.60 12.83 -0.35
C LEU A 195 -19.91 12.39 -1.03
N LEU A 196 -19.85 11.80 -2.22
CA LEU A 196 -21.04 11.34 -2.92
C LEU A 196 -21.78 10.24 -2.14
N ARG A 197 -21.06 9.33 -1.48
CA ARG A 197 -21.66 8.35 -0.57
C ARG A 197 -22.29 9.01 0.65
N ALA A 198 -21.64 10.03 1.20
CA ALA A 198 -22.20 10.81 2.31
C ALA A 198 -23.52 11.49 1.90
N VAL A 199 -23.59 12.09 0.72
CA VAL A 199 -24.81 12.73 0.19
C VAL A 199 -25.95 11.71 0.01
N GLU A 200 -25.64 10.47 -0.40
CA GLU A 200 -26.65 9.41 -0.55
C GLU A 200 -27.23 8.94 0.79
N LYS A 201 -26.37 8.80 1.82
CA LYS A 201 -26.75 8.23 3.12
C LYS A 201 -27.06 9.26 4.21
N PHE A 202 -26.97 10.55 3.91
CA PHE A 202 -27.15 11.60 4.91
C PHE A 202 -28.57 11.62 5.48
N ASP A 203 -28.67 11.43 6.80
CA ASP A 203 -29.92 11.54 7.54
C ASP A 203 -30.01 12.87 8.30
N HIS A 204 -30.86 13.76 7.79
CA HIS A 204 -31.11 15.06 8.40
C HIS A 204 -31.86 14.99 9.74
N GLN A 205 -32.39 13.83 10.16
CA GLN A 205 -33.13 13.67 11.42
C GLN A 205 -32.19 13.54 12.63
N ARG A 206 -30.93 13.14 12.42
CA ARG A 206 -29.94 12.98 13.50
C ARG A 206 -29.49 14.30 14.12
N GLY A 207 -29.78 15.44 13.47
CA GLY A 207 -29.54 16.78 14.02
C GLY A 207 -28.10 17.30 13.90
N TYR A 208 -27.19 16.52 13.31
CA TYR A 208 -25.83 16.93 12.99
C TYR A 208 -25.77 17.71 11.67
N LYS A 209 -24.78 18.61 11.54
CA LYS A 209 -24.48 19.29 10.27
C LYS A 209 -24.04 18.28 9.20
N PHE A 210 -24.28 18.57 7.93
CA PHE A 210 -23.83 17.70 6.85
C PHE A 210 -22.31 17.55 6.82
N SER A 211 -21.57 18.62 7.13
CA SER A 211 -20.09 18.63 7.18
C SER A 211 -19.52 17.55 8.10
N THR A 212 -20.10 17.38 9.30
CA THR A 212 -19.67 16.38 10.29
C THR A 212 -19.78 14.96 9.72
N TYR A 213 -20.92 14.64 9.10
CA TYR A 213 -21.15 13.33 8.49
C TYR A 213 -20.28 13.11 7.24
N ALA A 214 -20.14 14.14 6.40
CA ALA A 214 -19.37 14.07 5.17
C ALA A 214 -17.87 13.88 5.43
N THR A 215 -17.31 14.56 6.44
CA THR A 215 -15.89 14.44 6.78
C THR A 215 -15.50 13.00 7.10
N TRP A 216 -16.34 12.25 7.82
CA TRP A 216 -16.07 10.83 8.10
C TRP A 216 -15.95 9.99 6.82
N TRP A 217 -16.91 10.14 5.90
CA TRP A 217 -16.91 9.41 4.63
C TRP A 217 -15.78 9.82 3.68
N ILE A 218 -15.43 11.11 3.66
CA ILE A 218 -14.31 11.64 2.88
C ILE A 218 -13.00 11.05 3.44
N ARG A 219 -12.80 11.12 4.76
CA ARG A 219 -11.63 10.56 5.45
C ARG A 219 -11.48 9.07 5.15
N GLN A 220 -12.57 8.32 5.25
CA GLN A 220 -12.57 6.89 5.01
C GLN A 220 -12.21 6.54 3.56
N ALA A 221 -12.80 7.25 2.59
CA ALA A 221 -12.53 7.01 1.18
C ALA A 221 -11.07 7.31 0.83
N ILE A 222 -10.53 8.43 1.31
CA ILE A 222 -9.13 8.82 1.09
C ILE A 222 -8.17 7.81 1.74
N SER A 223 -8.37 7.47 3.02
CA SER A 223 -7.53 6.51 3.73
C SER A 223 -7.53 5.13 3.08
N ARG A 224 -8.70 4.65 2.64
CA ARG A 224 -8.83 3.39 1.90
C ARG A 224 -8.11 3.43 0.56
N ALA A 225 -8.25 4.51 -0.20
CA ALA A 225 -7.59 4.68 -1.49
C ALA A 225 -6.05 4.70 -1.35
N ILE A 226 -5.53 5.37 -0.31
CA ILE A 226 -4.09 5.35 0.00
C ILE A 226 -3.63 3.93 0.31
N ALA A 227 -4.34 3.19 1.17
CA ALA A 227 -4.00 1.80 1.48
C ALA A 227 -4.02 0.90 0.23
N ASP A 228 -4.92 1.18 -0.71
CA ASP A 228 -5.11 0.38 -1.91
C ASP A 228 -4.13 0.69 -3.05
N GLN A 229 -3.73 1.95 -3.22
CA GLN A 229 -3.06 2.43 -4.43
C GLN A 229 -1.74 3.19 -4.20
N ALA A 230 -1.45 3.67 -2.99
CA ALA A 230 -0.27 4.53 -2.76
C ALA A 230 1.09 3.81 -2.90
N ARG A 231 1.10 2.47 -3.00
CA ARG A 231 2.32 1.67 -3.12
C ARG A 231 2.43 1.01 -4.48
N THR A 232 3.65 1.04 -5.04
CA THR A 232 4.01 0.33 -6.28
C THR A 232 3.68 -1.16 -6.21
N ILE A 233 3.93 -1.77 -5.05
CA ILE A 233 3.52 -3.15 -4.76
C ILE A 233 2.33 -3.07 -3.79
N ARG A 234 1.15 -3.39 -4.31
CA ARG A 234 -0.10 -3.36 -3.53
C ARG A 234 -0.02 -4.29 -2.32
N ILE A 235 -0.43 -3.77 -1.17
CA ILE A 235 -0.56 -4.50 0.10
C ILE A 235 -2.05 -4.53 0.47
N PRO A 236 -2.60 -5.66 0.94
CA PRO A 236 -3.98 -5.71 1.44
C PRO A 236 -4.23 -4.73 2.60
N VAL A 237 -5.43 -4.13 2.67
CA VAL A 237 -5.79 -3.09 3.67
C VAL A 237 -5.49 -3.51 5.12
N HIS A 238 -5.91 -4.69 5.55
CA HIS A 238 -5.63 -5.21 6.90
C HIS A 238 -4.12 -5.28 7.22
N MET A 239 -3.26 -5.48 6.23
CA MET A 239 -1.81 -5.45 6.44
C MET A 239 -1.31 -4.01 6.58
N VAL A 240 -1.87 -3.05 5.83
CA VAL A 240 -1.56 -1.62 5.98
C VAL A 240 -1.94 -1.12 7.37
N GLU A 241 -3.11 -1.50 7.89
CA GLU A 241 -3.52 -1.22 9.26
C GLU A 241 -2.51 -1.74 10.28
N THR A 242 -2.06 -2.99 10.13
CA THR A 242 -1.05 -3.57 11.03
C THR A 242 0.31 -2.86 10.94
N ILE A 243 0.70 -2.40 9.75
CA ILE A 243 1.93 -1.63 9.54
C ILE A 243 1.82 -0.27 10.24
N ASN A 244 0.68 0.42 10.09
CA ASN A 244 0.45 1.71 10.72
C ASN A 244 0.36 1.59 12.24
N LYS A 245 -0.31 0.55 12.77
CA LYS A 245 -0.31 0.26 14.21
C LYS A 245 1.11 0.01 14.73
N LEU A 246 1.91 -0.77 14.00
CA LEU A 246 3.31 -1.01 14.32
C LEU A 246 4.11 0.29 14.34
N ALA A 247 3.96 1.15 13.34
CA ALA A 247 4.64 2.44 13.26
C ALA A 247 4.27 3.36 14.43
N ARG A 248 2.99 3.40 14.83
CA ARG A 248 2.52 4.15 16.01
C ARG A 248 3.15 3.63 17.30
N VAL A 249 3.10 2.31 17.51
CA VAL A 249 3.72 1.65 18.67
C VAL A 249 5.22 1.91 18.71
N GLN A 250 5.91 1.80 17.57
CA GLN A 250 7.34 2.06 17.45
C GLN A 250 7.68 3.51 17.81
N ARG A 251 6.92 4.49 17.30
CA ARG A 251 7.12 5.92 17.62
C ARG A 251 6.90 6.22 19.11
N ARG A 252 5.83 5.69 19.71
CA ARG A 252 5.59 5.84 21.15
C ARG A 252 6.72 5.24 21.99
N LEU A 253 7.14 4.01 21.66
CA LEU A 253 8.25 3.35 22.36
C LEU A 253 9.58 4.09 22.17
N LEU A 254 9.83 4.68 20.99
CA LEU A 254 11.00 5.52 20.74
C LEU A 254 11.03 6.73 21.70
N GLN A 255 9.87 7.36 21.91
CA GLN A 255 9.72 8.50 22.83
C GLN A 255 9.92 8.09 24.30
N GLU A 256 9.36 6.95 24.72
CA GLU A 256 9.48 6.46 26.10
C GLU A 256 10.88 5.93 26.43
N LEU A 257 11.52 5.23 25.49
CA LEU A 257 12.82 4.57 25.70
C LEU A 257 14.01 5.45 25.34
N GLY A 258 13.82 6.49 24.52
CA GLY A 258 14.90 7.32 23.98
C GLY A 258 15.85 6.57 23.03
N ARG A 259 15.46 5.40 22.54
CA ARG A 259 16.22 4.55 21.59
C ARG A 259 15.27 3.74 20.71
N ASP A 260 15.76 3.27 19.56
CA ASP A 260 14.98 2.39 18.69
C ASP A 260 14.55 1.11 19.44
N PRO A 261 13.24 0.80 19.46
CA PRO A 261 12.73 -0.38 20.15
C PRO A 261 13.03 -1.66 19.37
N GLY A 262 13.32 -2.72 20.10
CA GLY A 262 13.55 -4.04 19.52
C GLY A 262 12.24 -4.71 19.07
N ALA A 263 12.31 -5.63 18.10
CA ALA A 263 11.13 -6.36 17.62
C ALA A 263 10.42 -7.19 18.71
N LYS A 264 11.12 -7.53 19.81
CA LYS A 264 10.54 -8.19 20.98
C LYS A 264 9.73 -7.22 21.85
N GLU A 265 10.21 -6.01 22.03
CA GLU A 265 9.56 -4.93 22.80
C GLU A 265 8.30 -4.48 22.07
N ILE A 266 8.41 -4.24 20.76
CA ILE A 266 7.25 -3.93 19.89
C ILE A 266 6.20 -5.06 19.95
N ALA A 267 6.63 -6.33 20.00
CA ALA A 267 5.69 -7.45 20.06
C ALA A 267 4.90 -7.54 21.37
N LEU A 268 5.43 -7.01 22.48
CA LEU A 268 4.70 -6.94 23.76
C LEU A 268 3.53 -5.96 23.67
N GLU A 269 3.75 -4.85 22.97
CA GLU A 269 2.79 -3.76 22.88
C GLU A 269 1.78 -3.93 21.72
N MET A 270 2.07 -4.80 20.75
CA MET A 270 1.24 -5.00 19.55
C MET A 270 0.02 -5.93 19.73
N ASP A 271 -0.44 -6.18 20.97
CA ASP A 271 -1.55 -7.11 21.31
C ASP A 271 -1.41 -8.50 20.66
N MET A 272 -0.17 -8.96 20.46
CA MET A 272 0.10 -10.24 19.76
C MET A 272 0.23 -11.43 20.71
N LEU A 273 0.27 -11.16 22.01
CA LEU A 273 0.41 -12.12 23.10
C LEU A 273 -0.88 -12.08 23.94
N SER A 274 -1.17 -13.19 24.62
CA SER A 274 -2.27 -13.22 25.59
C SER A 274 -1.92 -12.35 26.80
N GLU A 275 -2.92 -11.80 27.49
CA GLU A 275 -2.70 -11.02 28.72
C GLU A 275 -1.90 -11.82 29.77
N GLU A 276 -2.20 -13.12 29.90
CA GLU A 276 -1.45 -14.05 30.77
C GLU A 276 0.04 -14.16 30.40
N ASP A 277 0.34 -14.22 29.09
CA ASP A 277 1.72 -14.27 28.60
C ASP A 277 2.45 -12.93 28.85
N LEU A 278 1.76 -11.79 28.70
CA LEU A 278 2.32 -10.47 28.97
C LEU A 278 2.67 -10.30 30.45
N ASP A 279 1.76 -10.65 31.34
CA ASP A 279 1.98 -10.60 32.79
C ASP A 279 3.15 -11.49 33.21
N ALA A 280 3.25 -12.69 32.65
CA ALA A 280 4.35 -13.60 32.91
C ALA A 280 5.70 -13.05 32.44
N ILE A 281 5.74 -12.38 31.28
CA ILE A 281 6.95 -11.73 30.77
C ILE A 281 7.34 -10.54 31.66
N GLN A 282 6.41 -9.67 32.01
CA GLN A 282 6.68 -8.52 32.89
C GLN A 282 7.14 -8.96 34.29
N LEU A 283 6.54 -10.02 34.85
CA LEU A 283 6.92 -10.57 36.15
C LEU A 283 8.33 -11.18 36.11
N SER A 284 8.67 -11.86 35.02
CA SER A 284 10.01 -12.39 34.78
C SER A 284 11.06 -11.29 34.63
N GLU A 285 10.76 -10.22 33.89
CA GLU A 285 11.66 -9.07 33.74
C GLU A 285 11.88 -8.33 35.06
N LYS A 286 10.84 -8.15 35.89
CA LYS A 286 10.95 -7.50 37.20
C LYS A 286 11.75 -8.32 38.21
N ASN A 287 11.60 -9.64 38.18
CA ASN A 287 12.22 -10.54 39.17
C ASN A 287 13.55 -11.15 38.69
N GLU A 288 14.01 -10.82 37.48
CA GLU A 288 15.17 -11.42 36.81
C GLU A 288 15.13 -12.96 36.78
N THR A 289 13.94 -13.56 36.75
CA THR A 289 13.76 -15.02 36.72
C THR A 289 13.70 -15.53 35.28
N PRO A 290 14.16 -16.77 35.00
CA PRO A 290 14.03 -17.35 33.67
C PRO A 290 12.57 -17.56 33.26
N LEU A 291 12.21 -17.12 32.05
CA LEU A 291 10.91 -17.40 31.43
C LEU A 291 10.70 -18.89 31.19
N ASP A 292 9.43 -19.33 31.29
CA ASP A 292 9.03 -20.65 30.81
C ASP A 292 9.40 -20.79 29.32
N PRO A 293 10.14 -21.85 28.92
CA PRO A 293 10.49 -22.12 27.53
C PRO A 293 9.30 -22.07 26.55
N ALA A 294 8.08 -22.40 27.00
CA ALA A 294 6.89 -22.30 26.16
C ALA A 294 6.50 -20.86 25.83
N ILE A 295 6.51 -19.97 26.84
CA ILE A 295 6.23 -18.53 26.71
C ILE A 295 7.33 -17.88 25.87
N GLU A 296 8.59 -18.21 26.13
CA GLU A 296 9.72 -17.66 25.37
C GLU A 296 9.64 -18.02 23.86
N ARG A 297 9.24 -19.26 23.53
CA ARG A 297 9.01 -19.65 22.13
C ARG A 297 7.85 -18.88 21.50
N ARG A 298 6.77 -18.59 22.23
CA ARG A 298 5.67 -17.75 21.74
C ARG A 298 6.15 -16.32 21.47
N TRP A 299 6.85 -15.70 22.42
CA TRP A 299 7.40 -14.35 22.26
C TRP A 299 8.36 -14.24 21.07
N ARG A 300 9.27 -15.20 20.89
CA ARG A 300 10.17 -15.25 19.72
C ARG A 300 9.41 -15.36 18.38
N ARG A 301 8.29 -16.09 18.34
CA ARG A 301 7.43 -16.17 17.14
C ARG A 301 6.76 -14.82 16.85
N CYS A 302 6.23 -14.14 17.87
CA CYS A 302 5.64 -12.80 17.71
C CYS A 302 6.69 -11.80 17.21
N ALA A 303 7.89 -11.77 17.79
CA ALA A 303 8.99 -10.92 17.33
C ALA A 303 9.41 -11.22 15.87
N THR A 304 9.32 -12.48 15.44
CA THR A 304 9.59 -12.85 14.03
C THR A 304 8.47 -12.36 13.11
N LYS A 305 7.22 -12.37 13.56
CA LYS A 305 6.08 -11.80 12.83
C LYS A 305 6.22 -10.27 12.70
N VAL A 306 6.62 -9.56 13.77
CA VAL A 306 6.95 -8.13 13.72
C VAL A 306 8.02 -7.84 12.67
N ARG A 307 9.15 -8.58 12.69
CA ARG A 307 10.21 -8.44 11.66
C ARG A 307 9.70 -8.66 10.24
N ARG A 308 8.77 -9.62 10.06
CA ARG A 308 8.15 -9.86 8.75
C ARG A 308 7.28 -8.68 8.30
N ILE A 309 6.51 -8.07 9.22
CA ILE A 309 5.71 -6.87 8.93
C ILE A 309 6.63 -5.70 8.57
N MET A 310 7.70 -5.46 9.33
CA MET A 310 8.69 -4.42 9.02
C MET A 310 9.30 -4.60 7.63
N ARG A 311 9.58 -5.85 7.21
CA ARG A 311 10.07 -6.13 5.85
C ARG A 311 9.02 -5.86 4.76
N ILE A 312 7.75 -6.11 5.03
CA ILE A 312 6.66 -5.81 4.09
C ILE A 312 6.43 -4.30 3.97
N ALA A 313 6.67 -3.55 5.04
CA ALA A 313 6.52 -2.10 5.07
C ALA A 313 7.59 -1.35 4.24
N GLN A 314 8.72 -2.00 3.92
CA GLN A 314 9.79 -1.41 3.11
C GLN A 314 9.32 -1.07 1.69
N GLU A 315 9.67 0.11 1.22
CA GLU A 315 9.35 0.57 -0.13
C GLU A 315 10.47 0.20 -1.11
N PRO A 316 10.14 -0.16 -2.36
CA PRO A 316 11.14 -0.43 -3.38
C PRO A 316 11.90 0.86 -3.72
N MET A 317 13.22 0.74 -3.92
CA MET A 317 14.05 1.85 -4.38
C MET A 317 14.08 1.92 -5.90
N SER A 318 14.24 3.12 -6.45
CA SER A 318 14.47 3.31 -7.89
C SER A 318 15.84 2.79 -8.29
N LEU A 319 15.91 2.14 -9.45
CA LEU A 319 17.19 1.75 -10.07
C LEU A 319 17.97 2.95 -10.59
N GLU A 320 17.27 4.06 -10.85
CA GLU A 320 17.89 5.32 -11.28
C GLU A 320 18.31 6.21 -10.11
N THR A 321 18.21 5.72 -8.87
CA THR A 321 18.81 6.42 -7.74
C THR A 321 20.32 6.50 -7.98
N PRO A 322 20.91 7.71 -8.09
CA PRO A 322 22.35 7.86 -8.28
C PRO A 322 23.08 7.35 -7.04
N ILE A 323 24.21 6.68 -7.25
CA ILE A 323 25.01 6.11 -6.17
C ILE A 323 26.45 6.62 -6.23
N GLY A 324 26.92 7.19 -5.11
CA GLY A 324 28.25 7.79 -5.00
C GLY A 324 28.29 9.28 -5.37
N THR A 325 29.49 9.85 -5.41
CA THR A 325 29.72 11.27 -5.74
C THR A 325 29.89 11.54 -7.24
N GLU A 326 29.99 10.49 -8.05
CA GLU A 326 30.13 10.61 -9.50
C GLU A 326 28.74 10.58 -10.16
N GLU A 327 28.41 11.61 -10.94
CA GLU A 327 27.08 11.86 -11.52
C GLU A 327 26.63 10.81 -12.58
N ASN A 328 27.39 9.74 -12.80
CA ASN A 328 27.16 8.76 -13.87
C ASN A 328 26.92 7.32 -13.38
N SER A 329 26.90 7.06 -12.07
CA SER A 329 26.66 5.71 -11.54
C SER A 329 25.26 5.62 -10.94
N TYR A 330 24.44 4.70 -11.46
CA TYR A 330 23.09 4.44 -10.95
C TYR A 330 23.05 3.11 -10.18
N LEU A 331 22.12 2.98 -9.24
CA LEU A 331 21.94 1.74 -8.48
C LEU A 331 21.74 0.51 -9.39
N GLY A 332 21.00 0.69 -10.49
CA GLY A 332 20.74 -0.35 -11.49
C GLY A 332 21.98 -0.91 -12.16
N ASP A 333 23.05 -0.13 -12.28
CA ASP A 333 24.30 -0.56 -12.93
C ASP A 333 25.05 -1.64 -12.11
N PHE A 334 24.73 -1.78 -10.83
CA PHE A 334 25.35 -2.74 -9.91
C PHE A 334 24.56 -4.04 -9.74
N ILE A 335 23.40 -4.17 -10.42
CA ILE A 335 22.58 -5.39 -10.33
C ILE A 335 23.04 -6.37 -11.41
N GLU A 336 23.63 -7.48 -10.97
CA GLU A 336 24.05 -8.56 -11.86
C GLU A 336 22.85 -9.30 -12.46
N ASP A 337 22.95 -9.65 -13.75
CA ASP A 337 21.96 -10.53 -14.40
C ASP A 337 22.34 -12.00 -14.17
N GLU A 338 21.69 -12.63 -13.20
CA GLU A 338 21.90 -14.05 -12.87
C GLU A 338 21.39 -15.03 -13.95
N THR A 339 20.61 -14.56 -14.93
CA THR A 339 20.05 -15.43 -15.98
C THR A 339 21.05 -15.69 -17.11
N VAL A 340 22.02 -14.80 -17.28
CA VAL A 340 23.04 -14.90 -18.33
C VAL A 340 24.16 -15.82 -17.85
N THR A 341 24.36 -16.93 -18.57
CA THR A 341 25.51 -17.79 -18.31
C THR A 341 26.80 -17.07 -18.67
N GLY A 342 27.75 -17.03 -17.75
CA GLY A 342 29.07 -16.48 -18.01
C GLY A 342 29.76 -17.18 -19.20
N PRO A 343 30.68 -16.48 -19.91
CA PRO A 343 31.33 -17.03 -21.10
C PRO A 343 32.11 -18.32 -20.80
N VAL A 344 32.67 -18.46 -19.60
CA VAL A 344 33.35 -19.67 -19.14
C VAL A 344 32.39 -20.84 -19.00
N ASP A 345 31.22 -20.62 -18.41
CA ASP A 345 30.20 -21.65 -18.22
C ASP A 345 29.57 -22.05 -19.56
N ALA A 346 29.33 -21.09 -20.45
CA ALA A 346 28.84 -21.34 -21.80
C ALA A 346 29.85 -22.18 -22.60
N ALA A 347 31.13 -21.80 -22.58
CA ALA A 347 32.20 -22.56 -23.23
C ALA A 347 32.33 -23.98 -22.63
N SER A 348 32.27 -24.09 -21.30
CA SER A 348 32.34 -25.38 -20.61
C SER A 348 31.17 -26.30 -20.98
N LYS A 349 29.94 -25.76 -21.06
CA LYS A 349 28.76 -26.50 -21.55
C LYS A 349 28.91 -26.94 -22.99
N GLN A 350 29.48 -26.10 -23.86
CA GLN A 350 29.72 -26.44 -25.25
C GLN A 350 30.80 -27.53 -25.40
N LEU A 351 31.93 -27.40 -24.69
CA LEU A 351 32.99 -28.41 -24.65
C LEU A 351 32.48 -29.74 -24.09
N LEU A 352 31.66 -29.72 -23.04
CA LEU A 352 31.00 -30.91 -22.50
C LEU A 352 30.12 -31.58 -23.56
N LYS A 353 29.33 -30.81 -24.32
CA LYS A 353 28.47 -31.34 -25.38
C LYS A 353 29.28 -32.00 -26.49
N GLU A 354 30.39 -31.39 -26.90
CA GLU A 354 31.30 -31.95 -27.90
C GLU A 354 31.96 -33.26 -27.42
N GLN A 355 32.47 -33.27 -26.18
CA GLN A 355 33.07 -34.48 -25.59
C GLN A 355 32.05 -35.60 -25.39
N LEU A 356 30.82 -35.28 -24.99
CA LEU A 356 29.73 -36.26 -24.93
C LEU A 356 29.45 -36.84 -26.32
N HIS A 357 29.42 -36.02 -27.36
CA HIS A 357 29.21 -36.48 -28.72
C HIS A 357 30.35 -37.40 -29.21
N GLU A 358 31.61 -37.03 -28.92
CA GLU A 358 32.78 -37.87 -29.20
C GLU A 358 32.68 -39.24 -28.51
N ILE A 359 32.32 -39.28 -27.23
CA ILE A 359 32.21 -40.54 -26.46
C ILE A 359 31.03 -41.39 -26.94
N LEU A 360 29.89 -40.76 -27.27
CA LEU A 360 28.72 -41.45 -27.79
C LEU A 360 28.98 -42.04 -29.18
N SER A 361 29.85 -41.43 -30.00
CA SER A 361 30.24 -41.98 -31.31
C SER A 361 30.98 -43.33 -31.23
N GLN A 362 31.58 -43.66 -30.08
CA GLN A 362 32.25 -44.95 -29.85
C GLN A 362 31.30 -46.09 -29.45
N LEU A 363 30.01 -45.79 -29.25
CA LEU A 363 28.97 -46.78 -29.04
C LEU A 363 28.42 -47.25 -30.38
N SER A 364 27.72 -48.38 -30.39
CA SER A 364 26.99 -48.78 -31.60
C SER A 364 25.84 -47.80 -31.89
N ASP A 365 25.44 -47.64 -33.16
CA ASP A 365 24.38 -46.71 -33.56
C ASP A 365 23.08 -46.92 -32.78
N ARG A 366 22.72 -48.17 -32.50
CA ARG A 366 21.57 -48.51 -31.67
C ARG A 366 21.74 -48.09 -30.20
N GLU A 367 22.91 -48.31 -29.60
CA GLU A 367 23.19 -47.91 -28.22
C GLU A 367 23.19 -46.38 -28.07
N ARG A 368 23.82 -45.66 -29.02
CA ARG A 368 23.86 -44.20 -29.07
C ARG A 368 22.45 -43.61 -29.17
N LYS A 369 21.66 -44.07 -30.14
CA LYS A 369 20.34 -43.49 -30.42
C LYS A 369 19.32 -43.79 -29.32
N VAL A 370 19.45 -44.93 -28.62
CA VAL A 370 18.69 -45.21 -27.39
C VAL A 370 19.02 -44.19 -26.29
N LEU A 371 20.30 -43.86 -26.07
CA LEU A 371 20.70 -42.89 -25.06
C LEU A 371 20.30 -41.45 -25.43
N GLU A 372 20.49 -41.05 -26.69
CA GLU A 372 20.08 -39.72 -27.17
C GLU A 372 18.59 -39.45 -26.94
N MET A 373 17.73 -40.44 -27.25
CA MET A 373 16.29 -40.30 -27.06
C MET A 373 15.85 -40.46 -25.60
N ARG A 374 16.52 -41.33 -24.83
CA ARG A 374 16.19 -41.55 -23.42
C ARG A 374 16.49 -40.31 -22.56
N PHE A 375 17.63 -39.68 -22.80
CA PHE A 375 18.10 -38.51 -22.04
C PHE A 375 17.82 -37.17 -22.74
N GLY A 376 17.22 -37.19 -23.94
CA GLY A 376 16.85 -35.98 -24.66
C GLY A 376 18.05 -35.13 -25.10
N LEU A 377 19.16 -35.77 -25.50
CA LEU A 377 20.41 -35.07 -25.78
C LEU A 377 20.36 -34.20 -27.06
N ASN A 378 19.42 -34.49 -27.97
CA ASN A 378 19.21 -33.72 -29.20
C ASN A 378 18.11 -32.68 -29.04
N ASP A 379 16.95 -33.08 -28.51
CA ASP A 379 15.72 -32.27 -28.51
C ASP A 379 15.39 -31.69 -27.11
N GLY A 380 16.24 -31.94 -26.11
CA GLY A 380 16.03 -31.50 -24.71
C GLY A 380 14.95 -32.28 -23.95
N GLN A 381 14.20 -33.15 -24.62
CA GLN A 381 13.12 -33.95 -24.03
C GLN A 381 13.50 -35.43 -23.92
N GLY A 382 13.57 -35.94 -22.69
CA GLY A 382 13.81 -37.36 -22.44
C GLY A 382 12.55 -38.20 -22.64
N ARG A 383 12.64 -39.27 -23.43
CA ARG A 383 11.53 -40.21 -23.71
C ARG A 383 11.49 -41.37 -22.73
N THR A 384 10.33 -41.98 -22.52
CA THR A 384 10.20 -43.19 -21.69
C THR A 384 10.76 -44.44 -22.38
N LEU A 385 11.07 -45.48 -21.62
CA LEU A 385 11.58 -46.75 -22.20
C LEU A 385 10.58 -47.42 -23.15
N GLU A 386 9.28 -47.18 -22.96
CA GLU A 386 8.20 -47.71 -23.80
C GLU A 386 8.08 -46.93 -25.12
N GLU A 387 8.20 -45.60 -25.08
CA GLU A 387 8.25 -44.75 -26.27
C GLU A 387 9.47 -45.08 -27.14
N VAL A 388 10.65 -45.18 -26.52
CA VAL A 388 11.88 -45.57 -27.21
C VAL A 388 11.76 -46.99 -27.78
N GLY A 389 11.14 -47.92 -27.04
CA GLY A 389 10.89 -49.28 -27.51
C GLY A 389 9.98 -49.34 -28.74
N SER A 390 8.93 -48.53 -28.74
CA SER A 390 7.97 -48.42 -29.85
C SER A 390 8.65 -47.94 -31.14
N GLU A 391 9.56 -46.98 -31.05
CA GLU A 391 10.30 -46.45 -32.19
C GLU A 391 11.34 -47.42 -32.77
N PHE A 392 11.98 -48.22 -31.93
CA PHE A 392 12.93 -49.25 -32.37
C PHE A 392 12.29 -50.60 -32.71
N GLY A 393 10.97 -50.75 -32.51
CA GLY A 393 10.25 -52.01 -32.71
C GLY A 393 10.67 -53.12 -31.73
N VAL A 394 10.98 -52.77 -30.48
CA VAL A 394 11.46 -53.69 -29.45
C VAL A 394 10.75 -53.47 -28.12
N THR A 395 10.73 -54.51 -27.27
CA THR A 395 10.10 -54.42 -25.95
C THR A 395 10.87 -53.44 -25.05
N ARG A 396 10.14 -52.82 -24.10
CA ARG A 396 10.69 -51.97 -23.03
C ARG A 396 11.91 -52.60 -22.35
N GLU A 397 11.80 -53.90 -22.00
CA GLU A 397 12.87 -54.62 -21.31
C GLU A 397 14.12 -54.75 -22.19
N ARG A 398 13.95 -54.87 -23.51
CA ARG A 398 15.07 -54.90 -24.45
C ARG A 398 15.79 -53.55 -24.53
N ILE A 399 15.06 -52.44 -24.51
CA ILE A 399 15.67 -51.08 -24.44
C ILE A 399 16.44 -50.90 -23.14
N ARG A 400 15.87 -51.30 -22.00
CA ARG A 400 16.55 -51.28 -20.69
C ARG A 400 17.86 -52.06 -20.70
N GLN A 401 17.89 -53.24 -21.34
CA GLN A 401 19.13 -54.02 -21.50
C GLN A 401 20.18 -53.30 -22.34
N ILE A 402 19.77 -52.66 -23.44
CA ILE A 402 20.66 -51.89 -24.34
C ILE A 402 21.23 -50.67 -23.58
N GLU A 403 20.38 -49.95 -22.84
CA GLU A 403 20.78 -48.83 -21.99
C GLU A 403 21.81 -49.26 -20.93
N ALA A 404 21.51 -50.31 -20.15
CA ALA A 404 22.41 -50.79 -19.10
C ALA A 404 23.76 -51.25 -19.68
N LYS A 405 23.76 -51.87 -20.86
CA LYS A 405 24.98 -52.26 -21.57
C LYS A 405 25.78 -51.04 -22.04
N ALA A 406 25.11 -50.03 -22.60
CA ALA A 406 25.73 -48.78 -23.04
C ALA A 406 26.33 -48.00 -21.86
N LEU A 407 25.57 -47.84 -20.76
CA LEU A 407 26.06 -47.19 -19.54
C LEU A 407 27.24 -47.93 -18.90
N ARG A 408 27.24 -49.28 -18.90
CA ARG A 408 28.38 -50.07 -18.43
C ARG A 408 29.64 -49.83 -19.29
N LYS A 409 29.49 -49.70 -20.61
CA LYS A 409 30.60 -49.34 -21.52
C LYS A 409 31.09 -47.91 -21.29
N LEU A 410 30.19 -46.96 -21.02
CA LEU A 410 30.53 -45.56 -20.73
C LEU A 410 31.21 -45.38 -19.37
N ARG A 411 30.88 -46.23 -18.39
CA ARG A 411 31.48 -46.22 -17.04
C ARG A 411 32.93 -46.73 -17.01
N HIS A 412 33.45 -47.25 -18.12
CA HIS A 412 34.83 -47.70 -18.20
C HIS A 412 35.81 -46.52 -17.95
N PRO A 413 36.86 -46.69 -17.11
CA PRO A 413 37.73 -45.60 -16.65
C PRO A 413 38.34 -44.74 -17.78
N ILE A 414 38.64 -45.34 -18.92
CA ILE A 414 39.20 -44.65 -20.10
C ILE A 414 38.24 -43.58 -20.65
N ARG A 415 36.93 -43.83 -20.58
CA ARG A 415 35.88 -42.93 -21.11
C ARG A 415 35.38 -41.96 -20.05
N SER A 416 35.18 -42.44 -18.83
CA SER A 416 34.69 -41.60 -17.73
C SER A 416 35.71 -40.58 -17.22
N ARG A 417 37.02 -40.83 -17.40
CA ARG A 417 38.07 -39.88 -16.98
C ARG A 417 37.98 -38.53 -17.71
N LYS A 418 37.61 -38.51 -19.00
CA LYS A 418 37.44 -37.26 -19.78
C LYS A 418 36.28 -36.40 -19.26
N LEU A 419 35.21 -37.03 -18.78
CA LEU A 419 34.00 -36.34 -18.30
C LEU A 419 34.07 -35.95 -16.82
N ARG A 420 35.08 -36.43 -16.08
CA ARG A 420 35.21 -36.21 -14.65
C ARG A 420 35.53 -34.75 -14.30
N ASP A 421 36.18 -34.05 -15.21
CA ASP A 421 36.58 -32.65 -15.03
C ASP A 421 35.39 -31.68 -15.14
N TYR A 422 34.22 -32.16 -15.61
CA TYR A 422 32.97 -31.40 -15.67
C TYR A 422 32.01 -31.67 -14.51
N LEU A 423 32.42 -32.52 -13.55
CA LEU A 423 31.75 -32.71 -12.26
C LEU A 423 32.27 -31.63 -11.30
N GLY A 424 31.92 -30.37 -11.60
CA GLY A 424 32.12 -29.21 -10.75
C GLY A 424 30.84 -28.90 -10.00
#